data_AF-A0A081QAB9-F1
#
_entry.id   AF-A0A081QAB9-F1
#
_cell.length_a   1.000
_cell.length_b   1.000
_cell.length_c   1.000
_cell.angle_alpha   90.00
_cell.angle_beta   90.00
_cell.angle_gamma   90.00
#
_symmetry.space_group_name_H-M   'P 1'
#
loop_
_entity.id
_entity.type
_entity.pdbx_description
1 polymer ?
#
loop_
_entity_poly.entity_id
_entity_poly.type
_entity_poly.pdbx_seq_one_letter_code
_entity_poly.pdbx_strand_id
1 'polypeptide(L)' 'MGTLLATRLKNRRKELKMSQRELAEGICKQGQISRLENGEFTPGADFLYALSKKLKVSIDYFLMSRL' A
#
# COMPACT_ATOMS: atom_id res chain seq x y z
N MET A 1 14.39 1.29 7.02
CA MET A 1 13.42 0.86 8.06
C MET A 1 12.04 1.28 7.58
N GLY A 2 11.19 0.36 7.10
CA GLY A 2 9.86 0.71 6.61
C GLY A 2 8.86 0.84 7.76
N THR A 3 7.84 1.71 7.62
CA THR A 3 6.75 1.79 8.60
C THR A 3 5.90 0.50 8.59
N LEU A 4 5.10 0.28 9.63
CA LEU A 4 4.17 -0.85 9.68
C LEU A 4 3.19 -0.83 8.50
N LEU A 5 2.71 0.35 8.12
CA LEU A 5 1.86 0.57 6.95
C LEU A 5 2.56 0.14 5.65
N ALA A 6 3.78 0.62 5.42
CA ALA A 6 4.56 0.28 4.23
C ALA A 6 4.79 -1.23 4.12
N THR A 7 5.12 -1.88 5.25
CA THR A 7 5.36 -3.32 5.33
C THR A 7 4.09 -4.11 5.02
N ARG A 8 2.95 -3.75 5.60
CA ARG A 8 1.66 -4.42 5.34
C ARG A 8 1.20 -4.29 3.90
N LEU A 9 1.36 -3.11 3.32
CA LEU A 9 1.02 -2.85 1.93
C LEU A 9 1.86 -3.71 0.99
N LYS A 10 3.18 -3.73 1.20
CA LYS A 10 4.12 -4.56 0.44
C LYS A 10 3.82 -6.05 0.56
N ASN A 11 3.56 -6.53 1.77
CA ASN A 11 3.26 -7.94 2.01
C ASN A 11 1.95 -8.32 1.32
N ARG A 12 0.89 -7.52 1.48
CA ARG A 12 -0.40 -7.80 0.86
C ARG A 12 -0.33 -7.81 -0.66
N ARG A 13 0.43 -6.89 -1.26
CA ARG A 13 0.68 -6.89 -2.71
C ARG A 13 1.34 -8.19 -3.17
N LYS A 14 2.36 -8.65 -2.43
CA LYS A 14 3.09 -9.89 -2.74
C LYS A 14 2.21 -11.14 -2.58
N GLU A 15 1.35 -11.20 -1.56
CA GLU A 15 0.37 -12.29 -1.39
C GLU A 15 -0.56 -12.41 -2.60
N LEU A 16 -0.95 -11.27 -3.18
CA LEU A 16 -1.75 -11.21 -4.40
C LEU A 16 -0.93 -11.42 -5.69
N LYS A 17 0.39 -11.68 -5.58
CA LYS A 17 1.32 -11.84 -6.71
C LYS A 17 1.33 -10.66 -7.68
N MET A 18 1.04 -9.45 -7.20
CA MET A 18 1.04 -8.24 -8.01
C MET A 18 2.42 -7.58 -8.03
N SER A 19 2.82 -7.04 -9.16
CA SER A 19 3.91 -6.07 -9.29
C SER A 19 3.50 -4.70 -8.75
N GLN A 20 4.49 -3.84 -8.47
CA GLN A 20 4.21 -2.45 -8.07
C GLN A 20 3.53 -1.67 -9.19
N ARG A 21 3.79 -2.01 -10.46
CA ARG A 21 3.14 -1.39 -11.63
C ARG A 21 1.66 -1.76 -11.68
N GLU A 22 1.32 -3.04 -11.46
CA GLU A 22 -0.07 -3.49 -11.38
C GLU A 22 -0.79 -2.84 -10.20
N LEU A 23 -0.16 -2.67 -9.04
CA LEU A 23 -0.80 -1.94 -7.93
C LEU A 23 -1.02 -0.46 -8.28
N ALA A 24 -0.09 0.16 -9.00
CA ALA A 24 -0.16 1.59 -9.35
C ALA A 24 -1.19 1.91 -10.43
N GLU A 25 -1.49 0.97 -11.32
CA GLU A 25 -2.32 1.20 -12.51
C GLU A 25 -3.69 1.82 -12.16
N GLY A 26 -4.03 2.93 -12.84
CA GLY A 26 -5.26 3.69 -12.59
C GLY A 26 -5.28 4.51 -11.30
N ILE A 27 -4.21 4.51 -10.50
CA ILE A 27 -4.14 5.22 -9.22
C ILE A 27 -2.96 6.21 -9.20
N CYS A 28 -1.75 5.76 -9.54
CA CYS A 28 -0.53 6.56 -9.42
C CYS A 28 0.59 6.07 -10.35
N LYS A 29 1.77 6.69 -10.27
CA LYS A 29 2.98 6.16 -10.92
C LYS A 29 3.55 4.99 -10.12
N GLN A 30 4.13 3.98 -10.77
CA GLN A 30 4.77 2.84 -10.07
C GLN A 30 5.84 3.30 -9.07
N GLY A 31 6.58 4.37 -9.39
CA GLY A 31 7.56 4.97 -8.48
C GLY A 31 6.94 5.43 -7.15
N GLN A 32 5.69 5.91 -7.13
CA GLN A 32 5.02 6.26 -5.87
C GLN A 32 4.76 5.04 -5.00
N ILE A 33 4.42 3.89 -5.59
CA ILE A 33 4.30 2.63 -4.83
C ILE A 33 5.64 2.20 -4.27
N SER A 34 6.72 2.30 -5.05
CA SER A 34 8.08 1.97 -4.57
C SER A 34 8.47 2.81 -3.35
N ARG A 35 8.33 4.13 -3.45
CA ARG A 35 8.63 5.07 -2.36
C ARG A 35 7.75 4.82 -1.13
N LEU A 36 6.47 4.52 -1.34
CA LEU A 36 5.54 4.16 -0.26
C LEU A 36 5.96 2.88 0.46
N GLU A 37 6.28 1.82 -0.29
CA GLU A 37 6.73 0.53 0.28
C GLU A 37 8.10 0.61 0.96
N ASN A 38 8.89 1.63 0.66
CA ASN A 38 10.13 1.95 1.35
C ASN A 38 9.94 2.88 2.57
N GLY A 39 8.71 3.36 2.80
CA GLY A 39 8.39 4.25 3.92
C GLY A 39 8.85 5.69 3.75
N GLU A 40 9.07 6.15 2.50
CA GLU A 40 9.57 7.50 2.22
C GLU A 40 8.54 8.61 2.42
N PHE A 41 7.25 8.27 2.47
CA PHE A 41 6.19 9.23 2.77
C PHE A 41 4.95 8.54 3.35
N THR A 42 4.09 9.33 3.98
CA THR A 42 2.79 8.90 4.48
C THR A 42 1.71 9.21 3.44
N PRO A 43 0.93 8.23 2.96
CA PRO A 43 -0.11 8.47 1.97
C PRO A 43 -1.31 9.20 2.60
N GLY A 44 -2.00 10.03 1.81
CA GLY A 44 -3.30 10.58 2.20
C GLY A 44 -4.42 9.52 2.19
N ALA A 45 -5.54 9.85 2.83
CA ALA A 45 -6.67 8.93 3.01
C ALA A 45 -7.24 8.41 1.67
N ASP A 46 -7.46 9.29 0.68
CA ASP A 46 -8.02 8.90 -0.63
C ASP A 46 -7.09 7.95 -1.39
N PHE A 47 -5.78 8.22 -1.34
CA PHE A 47 -4.79 7.36 -1.97
C PHE A 47 -4.73 5.99 -1.29
N LEU A 48 -4.71 5.97 0.05
CA LEU A 48 -4.74 4.73 0.82
C LEU A 48 -6.04 3.94 0.60
N TYR A 49 -7.17 4.63 0.47
CA TYR A 49 -8.46 4.03 0.14
C TYR A 49 -8.43 3.36 -1.24
N ALA A 50 -7.94 4.05 -2.27
CA ALA A 50 -7.80 3.48 -3.61
C ALA A 50 -6.91 2.21 -3.62
N LEU A 51 -5.79 2.24 -2.91
CA LEU A 51 -4.91 1.08 -2.76
C LEU A 51 -5.59 -0.07 -2.00
N SER A 52 -6.38 0.22 -0.96
CA SER A 52 -7.13 -0.79 -0.21
C SER A 52 -8.10 -1.57 -1.09
N LYS A 53 -8.81 -0.88 -2.00
CA LYS A 53 -9.72 -1.50 -2.96
C LYS A 53 -8.97 -2.45 -3.88
N LYS A 54 -7.82 -2.04 -4.40
CA LYS A 54 -7.01 -2.87 -5.30
C LYS A 54 -6.37 -4.07 -4.59
N LEU A 55 -6.01 -3.90 -3.33
CA LEU A 55 -5.44 -4.94 -2.46
C LEU A 55 -6.49 -5.84 -1.79
N LYS A 56 -7.78 -5.62 -2.08
CA LYS A 56 -8.91 -6.42 -1.56
C LYS A 56 -8.89 -6.54 -0.04
N VAL A 57 -8.66 -5.41 0.64
CA VAL A 57 -8.67 -5.28 2.12
C VAL A 57 -9.40 -4.00 2.52
N SER A 58 -9.86 -3.92 3.77
CA SER A 58 -10.36 -2.65 4.32
C SER A 58 -9.20 -1.68 4.57
N ILE A 59 -9.50 -0.38 4.71
CA ILE A 59 -8.49 0.61 5.07
C ILE A 59 -7.92 0.35 6.48
N ASP A 60 -8.74 -0.18 7.39
CA ASP A 60 -8.38 -0.53 8.77
C ASP A 60 -7.25 -1.56 8.84
N TYR A 61 -7.14 -2.42 7.83
CA TYR A 61 -6.04 -3.38 7.69
C TYR A 61 -4.67 -2.69 7.77
N PHE A 62 -4.56 -1.45 7.26
CA PHE A 62 -3.32 -0.68 7.31
C PHE A 62 -3.15 0.14 8.61
N LEU A 63 -4.25 0.40 9.32
CA LEU A 63 -4.29 1.29 10.49
C LEU A 63 -4.20 0.55 11.84
N MET A 64 -4.61 -0.72 11.91
CA MET A 64 -4.65 -1.45 13.17
C MET A 64 -3.25 -1.84 13.66
N SER A 65 -2.64 -1.10 14.59
CA SER A 65 -1.70 -1.71 15.54
C SER A 65 -2.48 -2.74 16.37
N ARG A 66 -1.99 -4.00 16.47
CA ARG A 66 -2.55 -4.91 17.49
C ARG A 66 -2.43 -4.20 18.84
N LEU A 67 -3.56 -4.08 19.55
CA LEU A 67 -3.57 -3.82 20.99
C LEU A 67 -2.76 -4.91 21.71
#